data_AF-A0A221M873-F1
#
_entry.id   AF-A0A221M873-F1
#
_cell.length_a   1.000
_cell.length_b   1.000
_cell.length_c   1.000
_cell.angle_alpha   90.00
_cell.angle_beta   90.00
_cell.angle_gamma   90.00
#
_symmetry.space_group_name_H-M   'P 1'
#
loop_
_entity.id
_entity.type
_entity.pdbx_description
1 polymer ?
#
loop_
_entity_poly.entity_id
_entity_poly.type
_entity_poly.pdbx_seq_one_letter_code
_entity_poly.pdbx_strand_id
1 'polypeptide(L)'
;MQWSQIKTLFILCFLVLDVYLLIQFSQKQDKEENDVSKQEQAATIEENLRAENIKISANLSGEDLKGSYISVKKQLFTEESSKTVKAAENQETAIIDKEFIISRLKEPAKIQEDATEDEITELVKSKLTLISPDSYVFWDWNKELNMLVFFQKKNDRPIYFNPNGIIFVFLNDKNEIDFYTQTLLGEVEEQESQKLLSKPIEAIKVLFQRNELNPDEEVTKADIGYYTRLPLENVTQVFAPTWKITVDNEMNYFVNALEGTVFSSNDVEFLIKSVSTIVSKVNQIDNNPDLKKYLLNQLTNRLEAINRSESE
;
A
#
# COMPACT_ATOMS: atom_id res chain seq x y z
N MET A 1 -29.78 19.86 46.32
CA MET A 1 -29.05 19.64 45.05
C MET A 1 -30.08 19.18 44.01
N GLN A 2 -30.19 19.85 42.87
CA GLN A 2 -31.25 19.63 41.86
C GLN A 2 -30.99 18.36 41.01
N TRP A 3 -30.99 17.22 41.67
CA TRP A 3 -30.64 15.92 41.09
C TRP A 3 -31.67 15.43 40.05
N SER A 4 -32.93 15.84 40.16
CA SER A 4 -33.94 15.55 39.14
C SER A 4 -33.72 16.35 37.84
N GLN A 5 -33.25 17.59 37.93
CA GLN A 5 -33.04 18.44 36.76
C GLN A 5 -31.86 17.97 35.91
N ILE A 6 -30.79 17.53 36.56
CA ILE A 6 -29.62 16.95 35.87
C ILE A 6 -29.97 15.63 35.17
N LYS A 7 -30.85 14.81 35.76
CA LYS A 7 -31.33 13.57 35.13
C LYS A 7 -32.17 13.83 33.89
N THR A 8 -33.08 14.80 33.96
CA THR A 8 -33.90 15.18 32.81
C THR A 8 -33.05 15.75 31.68
N LEU A 9 -32.04 16.57 32.00
CA LEU A 9 -31.09 17.08 31.00
C LEU A 9 -30.30 15.95 30.34
N PHE A 10 -29.87 14.94 31.10
CA PHE A 10 -29.11 13.81 30.58
C PHE A 10 -29.95 12.94 29.64
N ILE A 11 -31.22 12.69 30.00
CA ILE A 11 -32.18 11.97 29.15
C ILE A 11 -32.44 12.75 27.85
N LEU A 12 -32.58 14.08 27.94
CA LEU A 12 -32.80 14.93 26.77
C LEU A 12 -31.59 14.93 25.83
N CYS A 13 -30.37 15.02 26.35
CA CYS A 13 -29.15 14.92 25.54
C CYS A 13 -29.01 13.57 24.85
N PHE A 14 -29.30 12.47 25.55
CA PHE A 14 -29.28 11.13 24.95
C PHE A 14 -30.32 10.99 23.83
N LEU A 15 -31.54 11.49 24.07
CA LEU A 15 -32.60 11.46 23.06
C LEU A 15 -32.23 12.24 21.78
N VAL A 16 -31.58 13.39 21.92
CA VAL A 16 -31.09 14.16 20.76
C VAL A 16 -30.01 13.40 20.00
N LEU A 17 -29.10 12.73 20.69
CA LEU A 17 -28.07 11.86 20.08
C LEU A 17 -28.71 10.68 19.35
N ASP A 18 -29.68 10.00 19.98
CA ASP A 18 -30.37 8.84 19.41
C ASP A 18 -31.14 9.23 18.15
N VAL A 19 -31.84 10.37 18.15
CA VAL A 19 -32.52 10.90 16.95
C VAL A 19 -31.52 11.21 15.84
N TYR A 20 -30.38 11.83 16.17
CA TYR A 20 -29.33 12.09 15.20
C TYR A 20 -28.78 10.80 14.57
N LEU A 21 -28.54 9.77 15.38
CA LEU A 21 -28.10 8.45 14.91
C LEU A 21 -29.16 7.77 14.03
N LEU A 22 -30.44 7.91 14.36
CA LEU A 22 -31.56 7.33 13.60
C LEU A 22 -31.72 8.02 12.23
N ILE A 23 -31.51 9.34 12.17
CA ILE A 23 -31.45 10.09 10.91
C ILE A 23 -30.25 9.64 10.07
N GLN A 24 -29.05 9.54 10.65
CA GLN A 24 -27.85 9.03 9.96
C GLN A 24 -28.06 7.61 9.43
N PHE A 25 -28.69 6.73 10.22
CA PHE A 25 -29.00 5.37 9.83
C PHE A 25 -30.01 5.32 8.67
N SER A 26 -31.11 6.09 8.74
CA SER A 26 -32.09 6.18 7.64
C SER A 26 -31.47 6.75 6.37
N GLN A 27 -30.66 7.81 6.47
CA GLN A 27 -29.95 8.37 5.31
C GLN A 27 -28.99 7.37 4.66
N LYS A 28 -28.42 6.44 5.44
CA LYS A 28 -27.56 5.37 4.92
C LYS A 28 -28.39 4.30 4.20
N GLN A 29 -29.53 3.91 4.77
CA GLN A 29 -30.45 2.94 4.16
C GLN A 29 -31.15 3.50 2.91
N ASP A 30 -31.56 4.77 2.92
CA ASP A 30 -32.13 5.46 1.77
C ASP A 30 -31.14 5.59 0.62
N LYS A 31 -29.83 5.72 0.90
CA LYS A 31 -28.80 5.69 -0.14
C LYS A 31 -28.66 4.30 -0.79
N GLU A 32 -28.89 3.23 -0.04
CA GLU A 32 -28.82 1.85 -0.53
C GLU A 32 -30.09 1.45 -1.31
N GLU A 33 -31.30 1.88 -0.89
CA GLU A 33 -32.56 1.56 -1.58
C GLU A 33 -32.91 2.52 -2.74
N ASN A 34 -32.56 3.82 -2.67
CA ASN A 34 -32.85 4.75 -3.77
C ASN A 34 -31.89 4.65 -4.97
N ASP A 35 -30.76 3.93 -4.85
CA ASP A 35 -29.87 3.65 -5.98
C ASP A 35 -30.51 2.64 -6.97
N VAL A 36 -31.44 1.80 -6.49
CA VAL A 36 -32.15 0.79 -7.31
C VAL A 36 -33.29 1.39 -8.14
N SER A 37 -33.96 2.46 -7.67
CA SER A 37 -35.10 3.08 -8.38
C SER A 37 -34.75 4.30 -9.25
N LYS A 38 -33.55 4.88 -9.12
CA LYS A 38 -33.08 5.96 -10.02
C LYS A 38 -32.34 5.46 -11.27
N GLN A 39 -32.06 4.15 -11.36
CA GLN A 39 -31.38 3.53 -12.49
C GLN A 39 -32.17 3.53 -13.81
N GLU A 40 -33.48 3.76 -13.79
CA GLU A 40 -34.30 3.71 -15.03
C GLU A 40 -34.24 4.98 -15.88
N GLN A 41 -33.62 6.08 -15.40
CA GLN A 41 -33.55 7.37 -16.12
C GLN A 41 -32.14 7.98 -16.21
N ALA A 42 -31.14 7.38 -15.56
CA ALA A 42 -29.74 7.78 -15.70
C ALA A 42 -29.04 6.85 -16.70
N ALA A 43 -28.23 7.42 -17.61
CA ALA A 43 -27.36 6.63 -18.47
C ALA A 43 -26.47 5.72 -17.60
N THR A 44 -26.32 4.47 -18.04
CA THR A 44 -25.45 3.48 -17.40
C THR A 44 -24.01 4.01 -17.33
N ILE A 45 -23.19 3.51 -16.38
CA ILE A 45 -21.80 3.97 -16.29
C ILE A 45 -21.06 3.69 -17.60
N GLU A 46 -21.35 2.57 -18.26
CA GLU A 46 -20.79 2.20 -19.55
C GLU A 46 -21.14 3.21 -20.65
N GLU A 47 -22.37 3.76 -20.65
CA GLU A 47 -22.76 4.82 -21.58
C GLU A 47 -22.05 6.15 -21.29
N ASN A 48 -21.91 6.52 -20.01
CA ASN A 48 -21.21 7.74 -19.62
C ASN A 48 -19.72 7.68 -19.98
N LEU A 49 -19.06 6.56 -19.72
CA LEU A 49 -17.66 6.35 -20.10
C LEU A 49 -17.47 6.41 -21.61
N ARG A 50 -18.38 5.79 -22.38
CA ARG A 50 -18.35 5.85 -23.85
C ARG A 50 -18.57 7.26 -24.40
N ALA A 51 -19.41 8.07 -23.74
CA ALA A 51 -19.64 9.45 -24.16
C ALA A 51 -18.37 10.31 -24.06
N GLU A 52 -17.53 10.05 -23.06
CA GLU A 52 -16.22 10.69 -22.86
C GLU A 52 -15.07 9.93 -23.54
N ASN A 53 -15.38 8.94 -24.39
CA ASN A 53 -14.39 8.07 -25.06
C ASN A 53 -13.40 7.35 -24.13
N ILE A 54 -13.81 7.10 -22.88
CA ILE A 54 -13.01 6.34 -21.91
C ILE A 54 -13.15 4.85 -22.22
N LYS A 55 -12.02 4.18 -22.45
CA LYS A 55 -11.98 2.75 -22.78
C LYS A 55 -11.73 1.91 -21.53
N ILE A 56 -12.23 0.66 -21.57
CA ILE A 56 -11.93 -0.35 -20.56
C ILE A 56 -11.39 -1.58 -21.29
N SER A 57 -10.08 -1.79 -21.19
CA SER A 57 -9.43 -3.05 -21.60
C SER A 57 -9.12 -3.96 -20.43
N ALA A 58 -9.19 -3.43 -19.20
CA ALA A 58 -9.08 -4.20 -17.98
C ALA A 58 -10.06 -5.38 -17.95
N ASN A 59 -9.58 -6.53 -17.49
CA ASN A 59 -10.45 -7.67 -17.25
C ASN A 59 -11.33 -7.41 -16.02
N LEU A 60 -12.58 -7.04 -16.24
CA LEU A 60 -13.56 -6.82 -15.17
C LEU A 60 -14.29 -8.10 -14.74
N SER A 61 -13.91 -9.27 -15.29
CA SER A 61 -14.50 -10.56 -14.95
C SER A 61 -14.03 -11.00 -13.56
N GLY A 62 -14.65 -10.41 -12.53
CA GLY A 62 -14.52 -10.87 -11.16
C GLY A 62 -15.66 -11.83 -10.85
N GLU A 63 -15.34 -13.03 -10.38
CA GLU A 63 -16.26 -13.81 -9.55
C GLU A 63 -16.75 -12.93 -8.38
N ASP A 64 -17.84 -13.34 -7.72
CA ASP A 64 -18.35 -12.69 -6.51
C ASP A 64 -17.30 -12.78 -5.37
N LEU A 65 -16.31 -11.88 -5.42
CA LEU A 65 -15.18 -11.86 -4.50
C LEU A 65 -15.68 -11.49 -3.12
N LYS A 66 -15.26 -12.28 -2.14
CA LYS A 66 -15.47 -11.97 -0.73
C LYS A 66 -14.20 -11.37 -0.13
N GLY A 67 -14.40 -10.50 0.84
CA GLY A 67 -13.33 -9.89 1.60
C GLY A 67 -13.86 -9.19 2.84
N SER A 68 -12.93 -8.75 3.68
CA SER A 68 -13.24 -8.03 4.91
C SER A 68 -12.07 -7.13 5.27
N TYR A 69 -12.29 -6.27 6.24
CA TYR A 69 -11.17 -5.64 6.93
C TYR A 69 -10.33 -6.70 7.64
N ILE A 70 -9.01 -6.49 7.62
CA ILE A 70 -8.04 -7.31 8.37
C ILE A 70 -7.24 -6.39 9.31
N SER A 71 -6.97 -6.89 10.50
CA SER A 71 -6.13 -6.24 11.50
C SER A 71 -4.79 -6.95 11.55
N VAL A 72 -3.71 -6.24 11.25
CA VAL A 72 -2.36 -6.80 11.23
C VAL A 72 -1.42 -5.84 11.96
N LYS A 73 -0.53 -6.38 12.79
CA LYS A 73 0.55 -5.61 13.40
C LYS A 73 1.88 -5.84 12.70
N LYS A 74 2.81 -4.90 12.91
CA LYS A 74 4.22 -5.11 12.61
C LYS A 74 4.77 -6.29 13.42
N GLN A 75 5.53 -7.15 12.76
CA GLN A 75 6.20 -8.30 13.37
C GLN A 75 7.68 -7.98 13.62
N LEU A 76 8.14 -8.35 14.81
CA LEU A 76 9.56 -8.36 15.14
C LEU A 76 10.23 -9.60 14.53
N PHE A 77 11.41 -9.43 13.95
CA PHE A 77 12.28 -10.51 13.52
C PHE A 77 12.70 -11.34 14.74
N THR A 78 12.49 -12.65 14.64
CA THR A 78 12.89 -13.61 15.67
C THR A 78 14.42 -13.69 15.78
N GLU A 79 14.92 -14.25 16.87
CA GLU A 79 16.35 -14.54 17.03
C GLU A 79 16.87 -15.48 15.92
N GLU A 80 16.03 -16.41 15.47
CA GLU A 80 16.34 -17.31 14.35
C GLU A 80 16.44 -16.57 13.02
N SER A 81 15.47 -15.70 12.73
CA SER A 81 15.49 -14.82 11.55
C SER A 81 16.76 -13.95 11.57
N SER A 82 17.07 -13.38 12.73
CA SER A 82 18.24 -12.54 12.93
C SER A 82 19.55 -13.30 12.70
N LYS A 83 19.64 -14.55 13.17
CA LYS A 83 20.81 -15.42 12.90
C LYS A 83 20.94 -15.75 11.43
N THR A 84 19.84 -16.07 10.75
CA THR A 84 19.82 -16.42 9.33
C THR A 84 20.40 -15.30 8.47
N VAL A 85 19.93 -14.06 8.64
CA VAL A 85 20.40 -12.94 7.82
C VAL A 85 21.81 -12.48 8.21
N LYS A 86 22.22 -12.65 9.47
CA LYS A 86 23.60 -12.35 9.93
C LYS A 86 24.61 -13.41 9.50
N ALA A 87 24.19 -14.64 9.23
CA ALA A 87 25.04 -15.73 8.77
C ALA A 87 25.29 -15.69 7.26
N ALA A 88 24.61 -14.81 6.51
CA ALA A 88 24.79 -14.67 5.08
C ALA A 88 26.20 -14.16 4.74
N GLU A 89 27.05 -15.03 4.17
CA GLU A 89 28.45 -14.71 3.90
C GLU A 89 28.63 -13.64 2.83
N ASN A 90 27.69 -13.55 1.88
CA ASN A 90 27.71 -12.59 0.77
C ASN A 90 27.14 -11.21 1.14
N GLN A 91 26.74 -11.00 2.40
CA GLN A 91 26.08 -9.77 2.83
C GLN A 91 26.65 -9.21 4.13
N GLU A 92 26.48 -7.91 4.30
CA GLU A 92 26.79 -7.16 5.52
C GLU A 92 25.49 -6.58 6.08
N THR A 93 25.00 -7.16 7.18
CA THR A 93 23.64 -6.93 7.69
C THR A 93 23.65 -6.17 9.02
N ALA A 94 22.79 -5.16 9.13
CA ALA A 94 22.37 -4.57 10.40
C ALA A 94 20.87 -4.82 10.65
N ILE A 95 20.52 -5.07 11.90
CA ILE A 95 19.13 -5.22 12.35
C ILE A 95 18.88 -4.18 13.42
N ILE A 96 17.83 -3.37 13.23
CA ILE A 96 17.50 -2.22 14.06
C ILE A 96 16.19 -2.53 14.79
N ASP A 97 16.23 -2.46 16.12
CA ASP A 97 15.11 -2.72 17.04
C ASP A 97 14.37 -4.06 16.83
N LYS A 98 15.01 -5.02 16.15
CA LYS A 98 14.40 -6.27 15.67
C LYS A 98 13.23 -6.06 14.69
N GLU A 99 13.00 -4.86 14.16
CA GLU A 99 11.85 -4.60 13.28
C GLU A 99 12.25 -4.21 11.85
N PHE A 100 13.52 -3.91 11.65
CA PHE A 100 14.03 -3.40 10.39
C PHE A 100 15.37 -4.07 10.08
N ILE A 101 15.44 -4.71 8.92
CA ILE A 101 16.68 -5.25 8.36
C ILE A 101 17.17 -4.27 7.31
N ILE A 102 18.46 -4.01 7.33
CA ILE A 102 19.18 -3.42 6.20
C ILE A 102 20.44 -4.25 5.94
N SER A 103 20.65 -4.62 4.69
CA SER A 103 21.73 -5.53 4.35
C SER A 103 22.30 -5.20 2.99
N ARG A 104 23.63 -5.08 2.95
CA ARG A 104 24.41 -4.72 1.76
C ARG A 104 25.08 -5.94 1.17
N LEU A 105 25.05 -6.08 -0.14
CA LEU A 105 25.76 -7.13 -0.85
C LEU A 105 27.25 -6.80 -0.93
N LYS A 106 28.09 -7.81 -0.69
CA LYS A 106 29.54 -7.69 -0.90
C LYS A 106 29.88 -7.66 -2.40
N GLU A 107 29.13 -8.43 -3.18
CA GLU A 107 29.23 -8.49 -4.64
C GLU A 107 27.88 -8.07 -5.25
N PRO A 108 27.83 -6.91 -5.93
CA PRO A 108 26.60 -6.44 -6.56
C PRO A 108 26.08 -7.39 -7.63
N ALA A 109 24.76 -7.49 -7.77
CA ALA A 109 24.12 -8.37 -8.75
C ALA A 109 23.36 -7.54 -9.80
N LYS A 110 23.77 -7.61 -11.07
CA LYS A 110 23.18 -6.82 -12.16
C LYS A 110 21.76 -7.26 -12.50
N ILE A 111 20.86 -6.28 -12.65
CA ILE A 111 19.53 -6.41 -13.25
C ILE A 111 19.62 -5.87 -14.69
N GLN A 112 19.08 -6.62 -15.64
CA GLN A 112 18.98 -6.15 -17.03
C GLN A 112 17.88 -5.10 -17.15
N GLU A 113 18.06 -4.10 -18.02
CA GLU A 113 17.08 -3.02 -18.17
C GLU A 113 15.74 -3.50 -18.72
N ASP A 114 15.77 -4.56 -19.55
CA ASP A 114 14.63 -5.23 -20.15
C ASP A 114 14.16 -6.46 -19.36
N ALA A 115 14.68 -6.66 -18.14
CA ALA A 115 14.28 -7.77 -17.28
C ALA A 115 12.78 -7.70 -16.97
N THR A 116 12.12 -8.83 -17.13
CA THR A 116 10.72 -9.03 -16.76
C THR A 116 10.54 -9.03 -15.24
N GLU A 117 9.30 -8.80 -14.79
CA GLU A 117 8.94 -8.88 -13.36
C GLU A 117 9.35 -10.23 -12.72
N ASP A 118 9.17 -11.33 -13.45
CA ASP A 118 9.53 -12.67 -12.98
C ASP A 118 11.06 -12.83 -12.84
N GLU A 119 11.83 -12.36 -13.82
CA GLU A 119 13.30 -12.40 -13.77
C GLU A 119 13.85 -11.53 -12.63
N ILE A 120 13.29 -10.34 -12.42
CA ILE A 120 13.64 -9.46 -11.29
C ILE A 120 13.35 -10.19 -9.97
N THR A 121 12.16 -10.78 -9.85
CA THR A 121 11.73 -11.49 -8.65
C THR A 121 12.64 -12.67 -8.34
N GLU A 122 12.95 -13.50 -9.34
CA GLU A 122 13.84 -14.66 -9.18
C GLU A 122 15.26 -14.23 -8.81
N LEU A 123 15.80 -13.20 -9.44
CA LEU A 123 17.12 -12.68 -9.13
C LEU A 123 17.18 -12.15 -7.69
N VAL A 124 16.20 -11.34 -7.27
CA VAL A 124 16.15 -10.80 -5.91
C VAL A 124 16.06 -11.92 -4.87
N LYS A 125 15.17 -12.89 -5.07
CA LYS A 125 15.00 -14.02 -4.14
C LYS A 125 16.23 -14.94 -4.09
N SER A 126 16.97 -15.08 -5.19
CA SER A 126 18.16 -15.94 -5.25
C SER A 126 19.43 -15.28 -4.70
N LYS A 127 19.55 -13.94 -4.83
CA LYS A 127 20.74 -13.20 -4.40
C LYS A 127 20.66 -12.67 -2.98
N LEU A 128 19.45 -12.37 -2.48
CA LEU A 128 19.24 -11.77 -1.17
C LEU A 128 18.81 -12.83 -0.13
N THR A 129 19.35 -12.72 1.09
CA THR A 129 18.83 -13.53 2.22
C THR A 129 17.63 -12.83 2.87
N LEU A 130 16.45 -13.04 2.32
CA LEU A 130 15.20 -12.43 2.79
C LEU A 130 14.49 -13.30 3.83
N ILE A 131 13.76 -12.67 4.75
CA ILE A 131 12.83 -13.37 5.64
C ILE A 131 11.48 -13.51 4.95
N SER A 132 10.96 -14.73 4.85
CA SER A 132 9.68 -15.03 4.19
C SER A 132 9.55 -14.45 2.77
N PRO A 133 10.49 -14.72 1.85
CA PRO A 133 10.52 -14.12 0.50
C PRO A 133 9.22 -14.33 -0.30
N ASP A 134 8.53 -15.44 -0.10
CA ASP A 134 7.29 -15.76 -0.82
C ASP A 134 6.07 -14.98 -0.34
N SER A 135 6.20 -14.31 0.80
CA SER A 135 5.20 -13.36 1.29
C SER A 135 5.28 -12.01 0.59
N TYR A 136 6.21 -11.78 -0.35
CA TYR A 136 6.35 -10.52 -1.06
C TYR A 136 6.13 -10.71 -2.56
N VAL A 137 5.58 -9.68 -3.20
CA VAL A 137 5.38 -9.60 -4.65
C VAL A 137 6.02 -8.32 -5.16
N PHE A 138 6.62 -8.41 -6.34
CA PHE A 138 7.17 -7.23 -7.00
C PHE A 138 6.04 -6.25 -7.29
N TRP A 139 6.33 -4.96 -7.09
CA TRP A 139 5.39 -3.88 -7.37
C TRP A 139 5.85 -3.07 -8.57
N ASP A 140 7.05 -2.50 -8.45
CA ASP A 140 7.57 -1.56 -9.44
C ASP A 140 9.09 -1.41 -9.31
N TRP A 141 9.70 -0.98 -10.42
CA TRP A 141 11.05 -0.45 -10.46
C TRP A 141 10.98 1.06 -10.66
N ASN A 142 11.05 1.79 -9.54
CA ASN A 142 11.12 3.24 -9.59
C ASN A 142 12.50 3.67 -10.14
N LYS A 143 12.51 4.19 -11.36
CA LYS A 143 13.74 4.59 -12.08
C LYS A 143 14.35 5.86 -11.51
N GLU A 144 13.56 6.76 -10.94
CA GLU A 144 14.03 8.03 -10.36
C GLU A 144 14.90 7.81 -9.11
N LEU A 145 14.44 6.97 -8.18
CA LEU A 145 15.21 6.56 -7.00
C LEU A 145 16.16 5.39 -7.28
N ASN A 146 16.08 4.82 -8.49
CA ASN A 146 16.71 3.58 -8.92
C ASN A 146 16.61 2.47 -7.86
N MET A 147 15.38 2.08 -7.56
CA MET A 147 15.06 1.07 -6.55
C MET A 147 13.89 0.18 -6.97
N LEU A 148 13.94 -1.08 -6.57
CA LEU A 148 12.83 -2.02 -6.71
C LEU A 148 11.99 -2.01 -5.44
N VAL A 149 10.68 -2.13 -5.62
CA VAL A 149 9.70 -2.16 -4.54
C VAL A 149 9.00 -3.51 -4.55
N PHE A 150 8.92 -4.15 -3.38
CA PHE A 150 8.12 -5.36 -3.19
C PHE A 150 7.18 -5.19 -2.01
N PHE A 151 5.88 -5.38 -2.25
CA PHE A 151 4.87 -5.32 -1.21
C PHE A 151 4.64 -6.69 -0.59
N GLN A 152 4.47 -6.73 0.73
CA GLN A 152 4.05 -7.94 1.40
C GLN A 152 2.60 -8.25 1.05
N LYS A 153 2.27 -9.55 0.94
CA LYS A 153 0.93 -10.06 0.72
C LYS A 153 0.33 -10.63 2.01
N LYS A 154 -0.99 -10.50 2.13
CA LYS A 154 -1.82 -11.24 3.10
C LYS A 154 -3.05 -11.78 2.37
N ASN A 155 -3.42 -13.03 2.64
CA ASN A 155 -4.51 -13.72 1.94
C ASN A 155 -4.37 -13.60 0.40
N ASP A 156 -3.15 -13.82 -0.10
CA ASP A 156 -2.75 -13.70 -1.51
C ASP A 156 -2.94 -12.32 -2.18
N ARG A 157 -3.17 -11.27 -1.38
CA ARG A 157 -3.37 -9.90 -1.85
C ARG A 157 -2.26 -8.97 -1.36
N PRO A 158 -1.66 -8.13 -2.22
CA PRO A 158 -0.64 -7.18 -1.82
C PRO A 158 -1.18 -6.13 -0.85
N ILE A 159 -0.33 -5.67 0.07
CA ILE A 159 -0.59 -4.53 0.94
C ILE A 159 0.13 -3.31 0.37
N TYR A 160 -0.64 -2.40 -0.21
CA TYR A 160 -0.12 -1.21 -0.89
C TYR A 160 0.39 -0.16 0.12
N PHE A 161 1.53 0.44 -0.21
CA PHE A 161 2.12 1.62 0.45
C PHE A 161 2.17 1.55 1.98
N ASN A 162 2.51 0.37 2.51
CA ASN A 162 2.67 0.19 3.95
C ASN A 162 4.14 0.02 4.33
N PRO A 163 4.72 0.93 5.14
CA PRO A 163 6.14 0.88 5.50
C PRO A 163 6.50 -0.31 6.41
N ASN A 164 5.52 -0.99 7.01
CA ASN A 164 5.76 -2.10 7.93
C ASN A 164 5.78 -3.48 7.25
N GLY A 165 5.47 -3.57 5.96
CA GLY A 165 5.45 -4.83 5.19
C GLY A 165 5.96 -4.62 3.78
N ILE A 166 7.21 -4.18 3.66
CA ILE A 166 7.80 -3.78 2.37
C ILE A 166 9.27 -4.20 2.31
N ILE A 167 9.71 -4.55 1.11
CA ILE A 167 11.12 -4.67 0.77
C ILE A 167 11.45 -3.59 -0.25
N PHE A 168 12.55 -2.89 0.00
CA PHE A 168 13.16 -1.99 -0.96
C PHE A 168 14.52 -2.54 -1.33
N VAL A 169 14.79 -2.66 -2.63
CA VAL A 169 16.10 -3.08 -3.15
C VAL A 169 16.71 -1.91 -3.90
N PHE A 170 17.83 -1.39 -3.39
CA PHE A 170 18.49 -0.21 -3.94
C PHE A 170 19.55 -0.63 -4.96
N LEU A 171 19.50 -0.02 -6.14
CA LEU A 171 20.40 -0.31 -7.24
C LEU A 171 21.44 0.80 -7.41
N ASN A 172 22.68 0.44 -7.71
CA ASN A 172 23.70 1.41 -8.07
C ASN A 172 23.52 1.93 -9.51
N ASP A 173 24.37 2.86 -9.94
CA ASP A 173 24.31 3.50 -11.28
C ASP A 173 24.46 2.52 -12.46
N LYS A 174 24.85 1.26 -12.20
CA LYS A 174 24.97 0.19 -13.20
C LYS A 174 23.78 -0.78 -13.17
N ASN A 175 22.71 -0.44 -12.43
CA ASN A 175 21.56 -1.29 -12.16
C ASN A 175 21.95 -2.61 -11.47
N GLU A 176 22.93 -2.55 -10.58
CA GLU A 176 23.32 -3.70 -9.75
C GLU A 176 22.76 -3.54 -8.34
N ILE A 177 22.21 -4.63 -7.79
CA ILE A 177 21.71 -4.69 -6.42
C ILE A 177 22.85 -4.40 -5.45
N ASP A 178 22.75 -3.28 -4.72
CA ASP A 178 23.75 -2.85 -3.75
C ASP A 178 23.34 -3.20 -2.32
N PHE A 179 22.15 -2.78 -1.90
CA PHE A 179 21.61 -3.12 -0.58
C PHE A 179 20.09 -3.19 -0.61
N TYR A 180 19.50 -3.82 0.39
CA TYR A 180 18.06 -3.86 0.57
C TYR A 180 17.67 -3.52 2.00
N THR A 181 16.40 -3.15 2.17
CA THR A 181 15.75 -3.03 3.46
C THR A 181 14.54 -3.91 3.52
N GLN A 182 14.22 -4.44 4.69
CA GLN A 182 13.05 -5.28 4.89
C GLN A 182 12.35 -4.95 6.21
N THR A 183 11.03 -4.77 6.13
CA THR A 183 10.10 -4.79 7.27
C THR A 183 9.09 -5.92 7.08
N LEU A 184 8.48 -6.38 8.17
CA LEU A 184 7.59 -7.54 8.14
C LEU A 184 6.32 -7.27 8.93
N LEU A 185 5.16 -7.44 8.28
CA LEU A 185 3.86 -7.55 8.93
C LEU A 185 3.62 -9.00 9.39
N GLY A 186 3.08 -9.12 10.60
CA GLY A 186 2.78 -10.40 11.22
C GLY A 186 1.51 -11.05 10.69
N GLU A 187 1.03 -12.06 11.39
CA GLU A 187 -0.24 -12.72 11.06
C GLU A 187 -1.45 -11.79 11.24
N VAL A 188 -2.54 -12.15 10.57
CA VAL A 188 -3.83 -11.46 10.75
C VAL A 188 -4.36 -11.76 12.15
N GLU A 189 -4.45 -10.74 12.99
CA GLU A 189 -4.91 -10.87 14.39
C GLU A 189 -6.45 -10.92 14.45
N GLU A 190 -7.11 -10.08 13.67
CA GLU A 190 -8.56 -10.02 13.58
C GLU A 190 -9.00 -9.90 12.12
N GLN A 191 -10.10 -10.56 11.81
CA GLN A 191 -10.73 -10.49 10.51
C GLN A 191 -12.24 -10.32 10.72
N GLU A 192 -12.80 -9.25 10.18
CA GLU A 192 -14.25 -9.07 10.21
C GLU A 192 -14.96 -10.16 9.39
N SER A 193 -16.28 -10.27 9.57
CA SER A 193 -17.11 -11.13 8.73
C SER A 193 -16.92 -10.78 7.25
N GLN A 194 -16.62 -11.79 6.45
CA GLN A 194 -16.47 -11.67 5.00
C GLN A 194 -17.77 -11.17 4.37
N LYS A 195 -17.66 -10.10 3.58
CA LYS A 195 -18.75 -9.51 2.80
C LYS A 195 -18.45 -9.64 1.32
N LEU A 196 -19.50 -9.57 0.51
CA LEU A 196 -19.35 -9.43 -0.94
C LEU A 196 -18.68 -8.08 -1.22
N LEU A 197 -17.59 -8.09 -1.99
CA LEU A 197 -16.90 -6.88 -2.41
C LEU A 197 -17.62 -6.26 -3.60
N SER A 198 -17.50 -4.94 -3.75
CA SER A 198 -17.94 -4.25 -4.96
C SER A 198 -17.19 -4.82 -6.18
N LYS A 199 -17.83 -4.81 -7.34
CA LYS A 199 -17.18 -5.20 -8.60
C LYS A 199 -16.20 -4.11 -9.05
N PRO A 200 -15.18 -4.45 -9.86
CA PRO A 200 -14.26 -3.46 -10.43
C PRO A 200 -14.96 -2.28 -11.11
N ILE A 201 -16.07 -2.53 -11.81
CA ILE A 201 -16.84 -1.48 -12.49
C ILE A 201 -17.40 -0.41 -11.53
N GLU A 202 -17.71 -0.77 -10.29
CA GLU A 202 -18.15 0.19 -9.28
C GLU A 202 -16.99 1.09 -8.82
N ALA A 203 -15.76 0.56 -8.75
CA ALA A 203 -14.58 1.38 -8.48
C ALA A 203 -14.33 2.37 -9.62
N ILE A 204 -14.44 1.93 -10.88
CA ILE A 204 -14.33 2.80 -12.06
C ILE A 204 -15.42 3.88 -12.04
N LYS A 205 -16.66 3.52 -11.72
CA LYS A 205 -17.77 4.47 -11.54
C LYS A 205 -17.45 5.53 -10.50
N VAL A 206 -16.90 5.15 -9.34
CA VAL A 206 -16.49 6.09 -8.29
C VAL A 206 -15.43 7.05 -8.79
N LEU A 207 -14.43 6.58 -9.53
CA LEU A 207 -13.38 7.42 -10.10
C LEU A 207 -13.94 8.41 -11.13
N PHE A 208 -14.76 7.92 -12.06
CA PHE A 208 -15.44 8.77 -13.05
C PHE A 208 -16.28 9.88 -12.38
N GLN A 209 -17.09 9.53 -11.38
CA GLN A 209 -17.93 10.49 -10.65
C GLN A 209 -17.13 11.55 -9.87
N ARG A 210 -15.86 11.25 -9.56
CA ARG A 210 -14.94 12.16 -8.89
C ARG A 210 -14.10 13.00 -9.87
N ASN A 211 -14.31 12.84 -11.18
CA ASN A 211 -13.48 13.43 -12.23
C ASN A 211 -12.01 13.01 -12.13
N GLU A 212 -11.76 11.79 -11.67
CA GLU A 212 -10.42 11.19 -11.62
C GLU A 212 -10.06 10.48 -12.93
N LEU A 213 -11.05 10.28 -13.83
CA LEU A 213 -10.86 9.77 -15.18
C LEU A 213 -11.15 10.89 -16.17
N ASN A 214 -10.18 11.21 -17.02
CA ASN A 214 -10.31 12.21 -18.07
C ASN A 214 -10.84 11.60 -19.37
N PRO A 215 -11.43 12.41 -20.27
CA PRO A 215 -11.80 11.94 -21.60
C PRO A 215 -10.60 11.33 -22.36
N ASP A 216 -10.89 10.36 -23.22
CA ASP A 216 -9.93 9.62 -24.05
C ASP A 216 -8.95 8.68 -23.31
N GLU A 217 -8.98 8.60 -21.98
CA GLU A 217 -8.16 7.68 -21.19
C GLU A 217 -8.62 6.20 -21.30
N GLU A 218 -7.72 5.28 -20.96
CA GLU A 218 -7.99 3.84 -20.95
C GLU A 218 -7.75 3.21 -19.58
N VAL A 219 -8.77 2.55 -19.03
CA VAL A 219 -8.62 1.68 -17.85
C VAL A 219 -8.03 0.34 -18.29
N THR A 220 -6.76 0.12 -17.98
CA THR A 220 -5.98 -1.02 -18.49
C THR A 220 -5.92 -2.21 -17.53
N LYS A 221 -5.97 -1.98 -16.21
CA LYS A 221 -5.97 -3.05 -15.20
C LYS A 221 -6.89 -2.75 -14.03
N ALA A 222 -7.37 -3.82 -13.40
CA ALA A 222 -8.15 -3.77 -12.17
C ALA A 222 -7.73 -4.94 -11.25
N ASP A 223 -6.93 -4.66 -10.23
CA ASP A 223 -6.38 -5.64 -9.31
C ASP A 223 -6.91 -5.42 -7.89
N ILE A 224 -6.98 -6.49 -7.08
CA ILE A 224 -7.43 -6.40 -5.69
C ILE A 224 -6.25 -6.52 -4.72
N GLY A 225 -6.19 -5.59 -3.77
CA GLY A 225 -5.20 -5.60 -2.69
C GLY A 225 -5.78 -5.13 -1.37
N TYR A 226 -4.89 -4.76 -0.47
CA TYR A 226 -5.19 -4.13 0.81
C TYR A 226 -4.55 -2.75 0.86
N TYR A 227 -5.25 -1.80 1.46
CA TYR A 227 -4.76 -0.45 1.68
C TYR A 227 -5.11 -0.02 3.10
N THR A 228 -4.25 0.75 3.76
CA THR A 228 -4.57 1.36 5.06
C THR A 228 -4.55 2.89 4.95
N ARG A 229 -5.53 3.54 5.59
CA ARG A 229 -5.60 5.02 5.58
C ARG A 229 -4.44 5.64 6.37
N LEU A 230 -4.00 4.99 7.43
CA LEU A 230 -3.00 5.53 8.37
C LEU A 230 -2.00 4.44 8.76
N PRO A 231 -0.87 4.32 8.05
CA PRO A 231 0.18 3.38 8.41
C PRO A 231 0.96 3.90 9.63
N LEU A 232 0.63 3.38 10.82
CA LEU A 232 1.28 3.74 12.09
C LEU A 232 2.26 2.65 12.55
N GLU A 233 3.51 2.98 12.87
CA GLU A 233 4.56 1.97 13.12
C GLU A 233 4.27 0.97 14.26
N ASN A 234 3.65 1.43 15.37
CA ASN A 234 3.60 0.68 16.64
C ASN A 234 2.19 0.32 17.12
N VAL A 235 1.23 0.17 16.22
CA VAL A 235 -0.15 -0.21 16.55
C VAL A 235 -0.65 -1.24 15.57
N THR A 236 -1.65 -2.03 16.00
CA THR A 236 -2.42 -2.86 15.09
C THR A 236 -3.08 -1.96 14.05
N GLN A 237 -2.84 -2.26 12.78
CA GLN A 237 -3.36 -1.49 11.66
C GLN A 237 -4.52 -2.23 11.01
N VAL A 238 -5.54 -1.47 10.64
CA VAL A 238 -6.69 -1.98 9.89
C VAL A 238 -6.46 -1.73 8.41
N PHE A 239 -6.62 -2.78 7.62
CA PHE A 239 -6.48 -2.75 6.18
C PHE A 239 -7.81 -3.04 5.50
N ALA A 240 -8.15 -2.21 4.53
CA ALA A 240 -9.36 -2.31 3.72
C ALA A 240 -9.08 -3.08 2.43
N PRO A 241 -9.94 -4.02 2.02
CA PRO A 241 -9.87 -4.57 0.67
C PRO A 241 -10.09 -3.43 -0.33
N THR A 242 -9.21 -3.31 -1.32
CA THR A 242 -9.10 -2.11 -2.16
C THR A 242 -8.81 -2.50 -3.60
N TRP A 243 -9.60 -1.97 -4.53
CA TRP A 243 -9.36 -2.05 -5.96
C TRP A 243 -8.25 -1.08 -6.35
N LYS A 244 -7.19 -1.59 -6.97
CA LYS A 244 -6.21 -0.83 -7.72
C LYS A 244 -6.69 -0.76 -9.17
N ILE A 245 -7.04 0.42 -9.63
CA ILE A 245 -7.41 0.70 -11.02
C ILE A 245 -6.22 1.38 -11.69
N THR A 246 -5.70 0.77 -12.75
CA THR A 246 -4.60 1.36 -13.55
C THR A 246 -5.16 1.99 -14.81
N VAL A 247 -4.79 3.25 -15.05
CA VAL A 247 -5.17 4.06 -16.21
C VAL A 247 -3.93 4.31 -17.06
N ASP A 248 -4.06 4.08 -18.37
CA ASP A 248 -3.02 4.25 -19.39
C ASP A 248 -1.70 3.51 -19.11
N ASN A 249 -1.73 2.48 -18.25
CA ASN A 249 -0.57 1.77 -17.71
C ASN A 249 0.40 2.64 -16.87
N GLU A 250 -0.02 3.83 -16.48
CA GLU A 250 0.82 4.80 -15.78
C GLU A 250 0.25 5.15 -14.40
N MET A 251 -1.01 5.59 -14.36
CA MET A 251 -1.63 6.11 -13.14
C MET A 251 -2.38 5.02 -12.40
N ASN A 252 -2.19 4.93 -11.07
CA ASN A 252 -2.88 3.97 -10.21
C ASN A 252 -3.81 4.68 -9.24
N TYR A 253 -5.07 4.24 -9.20
CA TYR A 253 -6.07 4.71 -8.25
C TYR A 253 -6.48 3.59 -7.30
N PHE A 254 -6.70 3.93 -6.03
CA PHE A 254 -7.01 2.97 -4.98
C PHE A 254 -8.40 3.23 -4.41
N VAL A 255 -9.35 2.34 -4.67
CA VAL A 255 -10.76 2.50 -4.25
C VAL A 255 -11.14 1.40 -3.28
N ASN A 256 -11.55 1.76 -2.06
CA ASN A 256 -12.03 0.82 -1.05
C ASN A 256 -13.21 0.00 -1.62
N ALA A 257 -13.07 -1.33 -1.63
CA ALA A 257 -14.03 -2.26 -2.24
C ALA A 257 -15.29 -2.51 -1.39
N LEU A 258 -15.38 -1.93 -0.19
CA LEU A 258 -16.55 -1.99 0.69
C LEU A 258 -17.25 -0.63 0.82
N GLU A 259 -16.49 0.47 0.79
CA GLU A 259 -17.01 1.81 1.08
C GLU A 259 -16.97 2.78 -0.12
N GLY A 260 -16.28 2.44 -1.21
CA GLY A 260 -16.11 3.34 -2.36
C GLY A 260 -15.30 4.61 -2.05
N THR A 261 -14.51 4.60 -0.98
CA THR A 261 -13.59 5.71 -0.66
C THR A 261 -12.35 5.59 -1.54
N VAL A 262 -12.00 6.64 -2.27
CA VAL A 262 -10.73 6.73 -3.01
C VAL A 262 -9.62 7.17 -2.05
N PHE A 263 -8.49 6.47 -2.10
CA PHE A 263 -7.26 6.85 -1.44
C PHE A 263 -6.35 7.56 -2.44
N SER A 264 -5.87 8.74 -2.08
CA SER A 264 -4.76 9.39 -2.77
C SER A 264 -3.47 8.66 -2.40
N SER A 265 -2.81 8.00 -3.35
CA SER A 265 -1.39 7.64 -3.21
C SER A 265 -0.59 8.46 -4.21
N ASN A 266 0.32 9.28 -3.70
CA ASN A 266 1.43 9.75 -4.50
C ASN A 266 2.57 8.76 -4.26
N ASP A 267 2.77 7.86 -5.21
CA ASP A 267 3.75 6.78 -5.13
C ASP A 267 5.16 7.33 -4.87
N VAL A 268 5.53 8.42 -5.55
CA VAL A 268 6.83 9.09 -5.41
C VAL A 268 6.99 9.68 -4.01
N GLU A 269 5.97 10.38 -3.49
CA GLU A 269 6.01 10.96 -2.13
C GLU A 269 6.20 9.87 -1.07
N PHE A 270 5.49 8.73 -1.21
CA PHE A 270 5.66 7.58 -0.32
C PHE A 270 7.10 7.06 -0.34
N LEU A 271 7.71 6.94 -1.53
CA LEU A 271 9.06 6.43 -1.67
C LEU A 271 10.09 7.42 -1.08
N ILE A 272 9.99 8.71 -1.35
CA ILE A 272 10.86 9.76 -0.77
C ILE A 272 10.79 9.75 0.76
N LYS A 273 9.56 9.70 1.31
CA LYS A 273 9.35 9.60 2.76
C LYS A 273 9.91 8.31 3.34
N SER A 274 9.80 7.20 2.62
CA SER A 274 10.37 5.92 3.02
C SER A 274 11.90 5.98 3.06
N VAL A 275 12.55 6.56 2.04
CA VAL A 275 14.00 6.76 2.03
C VAL A 275 14.45 7.67 3.19
N SER A 276 13.73 8.75 3.47
CA SER A 276 14.01 9.63 4.62
C SER A 276 13.88 8.90 5.96
N THR A 277 12.88 8.03 6.08
CA THR A 277 12.71 7.16 7.25
C THR A 277 13.87 6.17 7.38
N ILE A 278 14.31 5.58 6.27
CA ILE A 278 15.45 4.66 6.25
C ILE A 278 16.72 5.37 6.69
N VAL A 279 16.99 6.61 6.24
CA VAL A 279 18.13 7.42 6.73
C VAL A 279 18.07 7.59 8.25
N SER A 280 16.89 7.89 8.79
CA SER A 280 16.69 8.03 10.24
C SER A 280 16.97 6.73 11.00
N LYS A 281 16.56 5.58 10.45
CA LYS A 281 16.86 4.26 11.03
C LYS A 281 18.36 3.93 10.91
N VAL A 282 18.99 4.14 9.76
CA VAL A 282 20.44 3.90 9.55
C VAL A 282 21.30 4.69 10.54
N ASN A 283 20.88 5.89 10.94
CA ASN A 283 21.57 6.66 11.98
C ASN A 283 21.65 5.96 13.35
N GLN A 284 20.80 4.97 13.62
CA GLN A 284 20.79 4.17 14.85
C GLN A 284 21.75 2.97 14.80
N ILE A 285 22.44 2.74 13.67
CA ILE A 285 23.44 1.68 13.56
C ILE A 285 24.71 2.09 14.30
N ASP A 286 24.95 1.53 15.49
CA ASP A 286 26.14 1.85 16.28
C ASP A 286 27.26 0.81 16.12
N ASN A 287 26.90 -0.45 15.84
CA ASN A 287 27.84 -1.57 15.86
C ASN A 287 28.58 -1.79 14.52
N ASN A 288 28.35 -0.94 13.53
CA ASN A 288 29.02 -1.01 12.22
C ASN A 288 29.14 0.38 11.57
N PRO A 289 30.17 1.17 11.92
CA PRO A 289 30.31 2.55 11.47
C PRO A 289 30.59 2.67 9.96
N ASP A 290 31.31 1.70 9.38
CA ASP A 290 31.63 1.70 7.95
C ASP A 290 30.38 1.45 7.10
N LEU A 291 29.57 0.45 7.46
CA LEU A 291 28.28 0.20 6.83
C LEU A 291 27.35 1.41 6.97
N LYS A 292 27.24 1.98 8.19
CA LYS A 292 26.42 3.17 8.43
C LYS A 292 26.84 4.33 7.53
N LYS A 293 28.15 4.65 7.48
CA LYS A 293 28.67 5.73 6.65
C LYS A 293 28.37 5.49 5.16
N TYR A 294 28.56 4.26 4.68
CA TYR A 294 28.26 3.89 3.31
C TYR A 294 26.78 4.12 2.97
N LEU A 295 25.87 3.58 3.78
CA LEU A 295 24.43 3.65 3.56
C LEU A 295 23.93 5.10 3.60
N LEU A 296 24.38 5.90 4.58
CA LEU A 296 24.00 7.31 4.66
C LEU A 296 24.43 8.09 3.42
N ASN A 297 25.63 7.85 2.89
CA ASN A 297 26.08 8.49 1.66
C ASN A 297 25.18 8.10 0.48
N GLN A 298 24.90 6.80 0.30
CA GLN A 298 24.04 6.33 -0.81
C GLN A 298 22.63 6.89 -0.75
N LEU A 299 22.00 6.90 0.44
CA LEU A 299 20.63 7.36 0.62
C LEU A 299 20.50 8.89 0.49
N THR A 300 21.46 9.64 1.04
CA THR A 300 21.44 11.11 0.99
C THR A 300 21.64 11.60 -0.45
N ASN A 301 22.56 11.00 -1.20
CA ASN A 301 22.80 11.36 -2.60
C ASN A 301 21.55 11.17 -3.47
N ARG A 302 20.74 10.13 -3.20
CA ARG A 302 19.46 9.89 -3.91
C ARG A 302 18.42 10.97 -3.60
N LEU A 303 18.27 11.34 -2.33
CA LEU A 303 17.35 12.41 -1.94
C LEU A 303 17.77 13.76 -2.54
N GLU A 304 19.08 14.05 -2.58
CA GLU A 304 19.59 15.27 -3.21
C GLU A 304 19.37 15.29 -4.73
N ALA A 305 19.50 14.15 -5.41
CA ALA A 305 19.26 14.07 -6.85
C ALA A 305 17.83 14.46 -7.23
N ILE A 306 16.84 14.02 -6.43
CA ILE A 306 15.42 14.35 -6.64
C ILE A 306 15.15 15.84 -6.43
N ASN A 307 15.66 16.40 -5.32
CA ASN A 307 15.45 17.81 -5.03
C ASN A 307 16.05 18.72 -6.12
N ARG A 308 17.10 18.26 -6.83
CA ARG A 308 17.69 18.99 -7.96
C ARG A 308 16.83 18.89 -9.21
N SER A 309 16.29 17.70 -9.53
CA SER A 309 15.40 17.52 -10.69
C SER A 309 14.07 18.25 -10.57
N GLU A 310 13.56 18.48 -9.35
CA GLU A 310 12.34 19.29 -9.14
C GLU A 310 12.58 20.81 -9.28
N SER A 311 13.83 21.25 -9.29
CA SER A 311 14.21 22.67 -9.35
C SER A 311 14.60 23.19 -10.74
N GLU A 312 14.65 22.30 -11.74
CA GLU A 312 14.93 22.59 -13.16
C GLU A 312 13.66 22.60 -14.00
#